data_AF-A0A537KDL0-F1
#
_entry.id   AF-A0A537KDL0-F1
#
_cell.length_a   1.000
_cell.length_b   1.000
_cell.length_c   1.000
_cell.angle_alpha   90.00
_cell.angle_beta   90.00
_cell.angle_gamma   90.00
#
_symmetry.space_group_name_H-M   'P 1'
#
loop_
_entity.id
_entity.type
_entity.pdbx_description
1 polymer ?
#
loop_
_entity_poly.entity_id
_entity_poly.type
_entity_poly.pdbx_seq_one_letter_code
_entity_poly.pdbx_strand_id
1 'polypeptide(L)'
;MTDEPQGLPRLYLTAWLALIAITAIEVSLILVFHIAPGLRAIFLIVLALMKASLIGAYYMNLRFERLAMAYIAAIPLILLVLMLVAVVPDAAVLLGRH
;
A
#
# COMPACT_ATOMS: atom_id res chain seq x y z
N MET A 1 -30.85 -14.45 24.75
CA MET A 1 -30.40 -14.08 23.40
C MET A 1 -30.46 -12.56 23.34
N THR A 2 -29.42 -11.89 23.80
CA THR A 2 -29.29 -10.43 23.77
C THR A 2 -28.15 -10.13 22.83
N ASP A 3 -28.48 -9.81 21.58
CA ASP A 3 -27.54 -9.31 20.59
C ASP A 3 -27.10 -7.90 21.02
N GLU A 4 -26.09 -7.82 21.89
CA GLU A 4 -25.31 -6.59 22.01
C GLU A 4 -24.70 -6.30 20.63
N PRO A 5 -24.90 -5.11 20.05
CA PRO A 5 -24.17 -4.75 18.85
C PRO A 5 -22.68 -4.77 19.23
N GLN A 6 -21.95 -5.78 18.76
CA GLN A 6 -20.50 -5.86 18.89
C GLN A 6 -19.92 -4.68 18.11
N GLY A 7 -19.87 -3.53 18.77
CA GLY A 7 -19.40 -2.28 18.20
C GLY A 7 -17.98 -2.48 17.70
N LEU A 8 -17.74 -2.10 16.44
CA LEU A 8 -16.42 -2.15 15.82
C LEU A 8 -15.40 -1.60 16.83
N PRO A 9 -14.43 -2.41 17.28
CA PRO A 9 -13.47 -1.97 18.28
C PRO A 9 -12.83 -0.68 17.76
N ARG A 10 -12.77 0.38 18.58
CA ARG A 10 -12.37 1.75 18.17
C ARG A 10 -11.07 1.76 17.35
N LEU A 11 -10.20 0.79 17.62
CA LEU A 11 -8.96 0.48 16.94
C LEU A 11 -9.13 0.19 15.43
N TYR A 12 -10.15 -0.58 15.06
CA TYR A 12 -10.50 -0.93 13.68
C TYR A 12 -10.99 0.30 12.92
N LEU A 13 -11.83 1.13 13.56
CA LEU A 13 -12.34 2.35 12.97
C LEU A 13 -11.22 3.37 12.71
N THR A 14 -10.25 3.49 13.64
CA THR A 14 -9.06 4.33 13.45
C THR A 14 -8.16 3.83 12.32
N ALA A 15 -7.94 2.52 12.21
CA ALA A 15 -7.14 1.96 11.12
C ALA A 15 -7.82 2.16 9.76
N TRP A 16 -9.15 2.00 9.72
CA TRP A 16 -9.95 2.26 8.53
C TRP A 16 -9.87 3.72 8.07
N LEU A 17 -10.06 4.67 8.99
CA LEU A 17 -9.90 6.10 8.69
C LEU A 17 -8.48 6.44 8.22
N ALA A 18 -7.46 5.85 8.84
CA ALA A 18 -6.07 6.04 8.42
C ALA A 18 -5.81 5.48 7.01
N LEU A 19 -6.38 4.34 6.62
CA LEU A 19 -6.29 3.82 5.25
C LEU A 19 -6.92 4.77 4.23
N ILE A 20 -8.08 5.36 4.56
CA ILE A 20 -8.72 6.39 3.73
C ILE A 20 -7.81 7.61 3.60
N ALA A 21 -7.25 8.10 4.71
CA ALA A 21 -6.37 9.26 4.70
C ALA A 21 -5.12 9.02 3.83
N ILE A 22 -4.45 7.86 3.97
CA ILE A 22 -3.29 7.52 3.14
C ILE A 22 -3.70 7.50 1.66
N THR A 23 -4.86 6.93 1.33
CA THR A 23 -5.34 6.87 -0.06
C THR A 23 -5.67 8.25 -0.61
N ALA A 24 -6.26 9.14 0.18
CA ALA A 24 -6.53 10.52 -0.22
C ALA A 24 -5.22 11.30 -0.50
N ILE A 25 -4.19 11.10 0.32
CA ILE A 25 -2.86 11.68 0.09
C ILE A 25 -2.27 11.15 -1.22
N GLU A 26 -2.35 9.84 -1.44
CA GLU A 26 -1.85 9.17 -2.65
C GLU A 26 -2.50 9.73 -3.92
N VAL A 27 -3.82 9.85 -3.92
CA VAL A 27 -4.60 10.45 -5.02
C VAL A 27 -4.22 11.91 -5.23
N SER A 28 -4.05 12.68 -4.16
CA SER A 28 -3.62 14.09 -4.25
C SER A 28 -2.23 14.20 -4.87
N LEU A 29 -1.31 13.32 -4.47
CA LEU A 29 0.05 13.26 -5.03
C LEU A 29 0.07 12.90 -6.53
N ILE A 30 -0.95 12.17 -6.98
CA ILE A 30 -1.09 11.72 -8.37
C ILE A 30 -1.78 12.77 -9.24
N LEU A 31 -2.88 13.35 -8.76
CA LEU A 31 -3.79 14.18 -9.55
C LEU A 31 -3.53 15.68 -9.38
N VAL A 32 -3.09 16.11 -8.20
CA VAL A 32 -2.93 17.53 -7.85
C VAL A 32 -1.47 17.95 -7.99
N PHE A 33 -0.56 17.17 -7.40
CA PHE A 33 0.86 17.50 -7.42
C PHE A 33 1.57 16.95 -8.67
N HIS A 34 2.09 17.84 -9.50
CA HIS A 34 2.98 17.47 -10.61
C HIS A 34 4.43 17.35 -10.12
N ILE A 35 4.73 16.22 -9.48
CA ILE A 35 6.07 15.90 -8.98
C ILE A 35 6.83 15.08 -10.02
N ALA A 36 8.15 15.19 -10.05
CA ALA A 36 9.02 14.36 -10.89
C ALA A 36 8.67 12.86 -10.76
N PRO A 37 8.63 12.10 -11.87
CA PRO A 37 8.14 10.71 -11.88
C PRO A 37 8.85 9.79 -10.89
N GLY A 38 10.18 9.92 -10.78
CA GLY A 38 10.98 9.11 -9.85
C GLY A 38 10.66 9.40 -8.39
N LEU A 39 10.51 10.67 -8.02
CA LEU A 39 10.20 11.05 -6.64
C LEU A 39 8.76 10.64 -6.29
N ARG A 40 7.81 10.80 -7.22
CA ARG A 40 6.44 10.33 -7.06
C ARG A 40 6.39 8.82 -6.82
N ALA A 41 7.13 8.03 -7.60
CA ALA A 41 7.18 6.57 -7.40
C ALA A 41 7.67 6.19 -6.00
N ILE A 42 8.71 6.85 -5.48
CA ILE A 42 9.23 6.61 -4.12
C ILE A 42 8.15 6.88 -3.07
N PHE A 43 7.44 8.01 -3.16
CA PHE A 43 6.36 8.32 -2.24
C PHE A 43 5.25 7.26 -2.28
N LEU A 44 4.80 6.86 -3.48
CA LEU A 44 3.76 5.85 -3.63
C LEU A 44 4.16 4.50 -3.01
N ILE A 45 5.43 4.09 -3.16
CA ILE A 45 5.95 2.87 -2.55
C ILE A 45 5.94 2.99 -1.02
N VAL A 46 6.38 4.12 -0.46
CA VAL A 46 6.36 4.35 0.99
C VAL A 46 4.93 4.33 1.54
N LEU A 47 4.00 5.00 0.86
CA LEU A 47 2.58 4.99 1.25
C LEU A 47 1.98 3.58 1.20
N ALA A 48 2.33 2.77 0.18
CA ALA A 48 1.89 1.39 0.06
C ALA A 48 2.43 0.50 1.21
N LEU A 49 3.71 0.64 1.57
CA LEU A 49 4.32 -0.03 2.72
C LEU A 49 3.62 0.35 4.04
N MET A 50 3.24 1.61 4.18
CA MET A 50 2.53 2.10 5.37
C MET A 50 1.13 1.47 5.48
N LYS A 51 0.38 1.35 4.38
CA LYS A 51 -0.91 0.63 4.36
C LYS A 51 -0.73 -0.85 4.71
N ALA A 52 0.24 -1.53 4.11
CA ALA A 52 0.51 -2.95 4.39
C ALA A 52 0.82 -3.18 5.88
N SER A 53 1.64 -2.31 6.47
CA SER A 53 1.98 -2.35 7.89
C SER A 53 0.75 -2.10 8.78
N LEU A 54 -0.08 -1.13 8.41
CA LEU A 54 -1.30 -0.79 9.14
C LEU A 54 -2.32 -1.95 9.10
N ILE A 55 -2.47 -2.60 7.95
CA ILE A 55 -3.33 -3.78 7.78
C ILE A 55 -2.80 -4.94 8.63
N GLY A 56 -1.50 -5.25 8.52
CA GLY A 56 -0.86 -6.32 9.29
C GLY A 56 -0.96 -6.13 10.80
N ALA A 57 -0.77 -4.89 11.28
CA ALA A 57 -0.83 -4.58 12.70
C ALA A 57 -2.24 -4.60 13.28
N TYR A 58 -3.23 -4.04 12.58
CA TYR A 58 -4.58 -3.79 13.14
C TYR A 58 -5.64 -4.81 12.71
N TYR A 59 -5.60 -5.31 11.48
CA TYR A 59 -6.63 -6.23 10.95
C TYR A 59 -6.27 -7.69 11.14
N MET A 60 -4.97 -7.98 11.21
CA MET A 60 -4.45 -9.35 11.28
C MET A 60 -3.94 -9.74 12.67
N ASN A 61 -3.95 -8.83 13.65
CA ASN A 61 -3.41 -9.03 15.01
C ASN A 61 -2.01 -9.68 15.03
N LEU A 62 -1.23 -9.48 13.95
CA LEU A 62 0.04 -10.18 13.69
C LEU A 62 1.20 -9.60 14.50
N ARG A 63 0.91 -8.71 15.47
CA ARG A 63 1.84 -8.06 16.40
C ARG A 63 2.86 -9.02 17.02
N PHE A 64 2.52 -10.30 17.11
CA PHE A 64 3.33 -11.35 17.74
C PHE A 64 4.23 -12.13 16.76
N GLU A 65 3.94 -12.12 15.46
CA GLU A 65 4.75 -12.82 14.43
C GLU A 65 5.34 -11.84 13.41
N ARG A 66 6.51 -11.29 13.75
CA ARG A 66 7.26 -10.35 12.89
C ARG A 66 7.57 -10.92 11.50
N LEU A 67 7.72 -12.24 11.39
CA LEU A 67 7.95 -12.93 10.12
C LEU A 67 6.77 -12.80 9.17
N ALA A 68 5.54 -12.95 9.67
CA ALA A 68 4.36 -12.86 8.83
C ALA A 68 4.10 -11.42 8.36
N MET A 69 4.45 -10.40 9.17
CA MET A 69 4.48 -9.01 8.70
C MET A 69 5.51 -8.79 7.58
N ALA A 70 6.70 -9.39 7.70
CA ALA A 70 7.72 -9.32 6.67
C ALA A 70 7.22 -9.95 5.35
N TYR A 71 6.54 -11.10 5.40
CA TYR A 71 5.96 -11.72 4.20
C TYR A 71 4.86 -10.88 3.54
N ILE A 72 3.95 -10.28 4.32
CA ILE A 72 2.89 -9.41 3.79
C ILE A 72 3.46 -8.18 3.07
N ALA A 73 4.60 -7.65 3.52
CA ALA A 73 5.29 -6.57 2.83
C ALA A 73 6.19 -7.06 1.68
N ALA A 74 6.86 -8.20 1.85
CA ALA A 74 7.83 -8.72 0.88
C ALA A 74 7.16 -9.27 -0.39
N ILE A 75 6.04 -9.98 -0.28
CA ILE A 75 5.32 -10.54 -1.43
C ILE A 75 4.94 -9.45 -2.46
N PRO A 76 4.23 -8.37 -2.09
CA PRO A 76 3.90 -7.31 -3.04
C PRO A 76 5.15 -6.57 -3.55
N LEU A 77 6.22 -6.47 -2.75
CA LEU A 77 7.48 -5.87 -3.20
C LEU A 77 8.19 -6.75 -4.25
N ILE A 78 8.22 -8.07 -4.06
CA ILE A 78 8.77 -9.01 -5.04
C ILE A 78 7.95 -8.95 -6.33
N LEU A 79 6.63 -8.92 -6.23
CA LEU A 79 5.74 -8.76 -7.38
C LEU A 79 5.97 -7.43 -8.10
N LEU A 80 6.21 -6.33 -7.37
CA LEU A 80 6.57 -5.04 -7.95
C LEU A 80 7.87 -5.13 -8.76
N VAL A 81 8.90 -5.77 -8.22
CA VAL A 81 10.19 -5.95 -8.92
C VAL A 81 10.00 -6.82 -10.17
N LEU A 82 9.27 -7.93 -10.05
CA LEU A 82 8.97 -8.82 -11.18
C LEU A 82 8.20 -8.07 -12.28
N MET A 83 7.22 -7.26 -11.89
CA MET A 83 6.44 -6.43 -12.81
C MET A 83 7.32 -5.37 -13.48
N LEU A 84 8.26 -4.75 -12.75
CA LEU A 84 9.19 -3.78 -13.32
C LEU A 84 10.08 -4.44 -14.39
N VAL A 85 10.62 -5.62 -14.10
CA VAL A 85 11.45 -6.39 -15.05
C VAL A 85 10.65 -6.80 -16.28
N ALA A 86 9.38 -7.15 -16.12
CA ALA A 86 8.51 -7.51 -17.24
C ALA A 86 8.11 -6.28 -18.08
N VAL A 87 7.71 -5.17 -17.45
CA VAL A 87 7.10 -4.01 -18.14
C VAL A 87 8.13 -3.05 -18.73
N VAL A 88 9.29 -2.86 -18.09
CA VAL A 88 10.34 -1.95 -18.59
C VAL A 88 10.81 -2.28 -20.01
N PRO A 89 11.14 -3.53 -20.40
CA PRO A 89 11.55 -3.82 -21.76
C PRO A 89 10.44 -3.58 -22.78
N ASP A 90 9.20 -3.95 -22.46
CA ASP A 90 8.04 -3.67 -23.32
C ASP A 90 7.83 -2.16 -23.51
N ALA A 91 7.91 -1.39 -22.43
CA ALA A 91 7.81 0.06 -22.48
C ALA A 91 8.96 0.70 -23.29
N ALA A 92 10.19 0.18 -23.16
CA ALA A 92 11.36 0.66 -23.91
C ALA A 92 11.23 0.38 -25.41
N VAL A 93 10.72 -0.79 -25.79
CA VAL A 93 10.44 -1.16 -27.19
C VAL A 93 9.35 -0.26 -27.79
N LEU A 94 8.28 0.02 -27.03
CA LEU A 94 7.22 0.94 -27.45
C LEU A 94 7.72 2.38 -27.63
N LEU A 95 8.58 2.86 -26.73
CA LEU A 95 9.10 4.24 -26.76
C LEU A 95 10.13 4.45 -27.89
N GLY A 96 10.95 3.44 -28.21
CA GLY A 96 11.93 3.49 -29.29
C GLY A 96 11.35 3.31 -30.70
N ARG A 97 10.03 3.09 -30.81
CA ARG A 97 9.31 2.91 -32.09
C ARG A 97 8.67 4.20 -32.63
N HIS A 98 8.88 5.32 -31.93
CA HIS A 98 8.56 6.69 -32.35
C HIS A 98 9.85 7.52 -32.44
#